data_AF-A0A920EZD9-F1
#
_entry.id   AF-A0A920EZD9-F1
#
_cell.length_a   1.000
_cell.length_b   1.000
_cell.length_c   1.000
_cell.angle_alpha   90.00
_cell.angle_beta   90.00
_cell.angle_gamma   90.00
#
_symmetry.space_group_name_H-M   'P 1'
#
loop_
_entity.id
_entity.type
_entity.pdbx_description
1 polymer ?
#
loop_
_entity_poly.entity_id
_entity_poly.type
_entity_poly.pdbx_seq_one_letter_code
_entity_poly.pdbx_strand_id
1 'polypeptide(L)'
;MLDDLTITPTFSYDQVIGKRKGSSEYLPRLTPKRISLYADISGINWFIRPEFRYIYSGNKGLGEVTTTEGYKLFNLYAQYQLENDWSLFLKGYNLTNELAFSATTVEAVRYFAPLPGQSVLIGVKKFF
;
A
#
# COMPACT_ATOMS: atom_id res chain seq x y z
N MET A 1 4.57 -33.13 0.95
CA MET A 1 5.40 -31.91 0.74
C MET A 1 4.57 -30.66 0.43
N LEU A 2 3.29 -30.81 0.05
CA LEU A 2 2.33 -29.70 -0.10
C LEU A 2 1.34 -29.61 1.08
N ASP A 3 1.42 -30.56 2.02
CA ASP A 3 0.40 -30.76 3.05
C ASP A 3 0.31 -29.61 4.06
N ASP A 4 1.37 -28.78 4.15
CA ASP A 4 1.44 -27.61 5.02
C ASP A 4 1.38 -26.26 4.27
N LEU A 5 1.17 -26.28 2.95
CA LEU A 5 1.06 -25.05 2.16
C LEU A 5 -0.35 -24.47 2.29
N THR A 6 -0.46 -23.27 2.86
CA THR A 6 -1.70 -22.50 2.88
C THR A 6 -1.58 -21.27 1.99
N ILE A 7 -2.63 -21.01 1.19
CA ILE A 7 -2.75 -19.83 0.34
C ILE A 7 -4.10 -19.18 0.61
N THR A 8 -4.10 -17.94 1.11
CA THR A 8 -5.31 -17.16 1.36
C THR A 8 -5.27 -15.86 0.56
N PRO A 9 -5.89 -15.81 -0.63
CA PRO A 9 -6.00 -14.57 -1.39
C PRO A 9 -7.01 -13.62 -0.74
N THR A 10 -6.72 -12.32 -0.77
CA THR A 10 -7.63 -11.28 -0.33
C THR A 10 -7.71 -10.17 -1.37
N PHE A 11 -8.94 -9.75 -1.66
CA PHE A 11 -9.25 -8.54 -2.40
C PHE A 11 -9.91 -7.53 -1.46
N SER A 12 -9.49 -6.27 -1.56
CA SER A 12 -10.08 -5.15 -0.82
C SER A 12 -10.38 -4.01 -1.77
N TYR A 13 -11.53 -3.37 -1.56
CA TYR A 13 -11.96 -2.15 -2.23
C TYR A 13 -12.39 -1.13 -1.19
N ASP A 14 -11.96 0.12 -1.36
CA ASP A 14 -12.34 1.23 -0.49
C ASP A 14 -12.64 2.48 -1.33
N GLN A 15 -13.72 3.17 -0.96
CA GLN A 15 -14.17 4.40 -1.60
C GLN A 15 -14.78 5.35 -0.56
N VAL A 16 -14.26 6.57 -0.55
CA VAL A 16 -14.82 7.67 0.23
C VAL A 16 -15.51 8.65 -0.72
N ILE A 17 -16.74 9.04 -0.41
CA ILE A 17 -17.50 10.04 -1.18
C ILE A 17 -17.79 11.23 -0.28
N GLY A 18 -17.19 12.38 -0.57
CA GLY A 18 -17.58 13.65 0.02
C GLY A 18 -18.02 14.61 -1.07
N LYS A 19 -19.30 14.99 -1.08
CA LYS A 19 -19.84 16.02 -1.99
C LYS A 19 -20.01 17.33 -1.23
N ARG A 20 -19.67 18.45 -1.86
CA ARG A 20 -19.91 19.77 -1.29
C ARG A 20 -21.41 20.06 -1.31
N LYS A 21 -22.00 20.48 -0.19
CA LYS A 21 -23.41 20.90 -0.16
C LYS A 21 -23.60 22.15 -1.03
N GLY A 22 -24.63 22.15 -1.87
CA GLY A 22 -24.94 23.27 -2.76
C GLY A 22 -24.03 23.39 -4.00
N SER A 23 -23.21 22.38 -4.30
CA SER A 23 -22.36 22.33 -5.50
C SER A 23 -22.34 20.91 -6.08
N SER A 24 -22.02 20.77 -7.37
CA SER A 24 -21.77 19.48 -8.01
C SER A 24 -20.35 18.94 -7.74
N GLU A 25 -19.49 19.72 -7.08
CA GLU A 25 -18.09 19.37 -6.83
C GLU A 25 -17.91 18.41 -5.64
N TYR A 26 -16.86 17.58 -5.74
CA TYR A 26 -16.40 16.73 -4.65
C TYR A 26 -15.46 17.49 -3.71
N LEU A 27 -15.44 17.07 -2.44
CA LEU A 27 -14.45 17.53 -1.48
C LEU A 27 -13.07 17.02 -1.89
N PRO A 28 -12.06 17.90 -1.94
CA PRO A 28 -10.70 17.47 -2.22
C PRO A 28 -10.05 16.84 -1.01
N ARG A 29 -8.86 16.27 -1.24
CA ARG A 29 -8.00 15.74 -0.19
C ARG A 29 -8.66 14.62 0.64
N LEU A 30 -9.64 13.96 0.06
CA LEU A 30 -10.16 12.69 0.54
C LEU A 30 -9.31 11.55 -0.03
N THR A 31 -9.24 10.45 0.72
CA THR A 31 -8.61 9.22 0.25
C THR A 31 -9.22 8.81 -1.09
N PRO A 32 -8.42 8.70 -2.17
CA PRO A 32 -8.91 8.23 -3.45
C PRO A 32 -9.44 6.81 -3.33
N LYS A 33 -10.24 6.41 -4.31
CA LYS A 33 -10.61 5.00 -4.45
C LYS A 33 -9.34 4.16 -4.51
N ARG A 34 -9.40 2.96 -3.95
CA ARG A 34 -8.26 2.03 -3.99
C ARG A 34 -8.74 0.60 -4.06
N ILE A 35 -7.97 -0.20 -4.78
CA ILE A 35 -8.05 -1.66 -4.75
C ILE A 35 -6.75 -2.21 -4.19
N SER A 36 -6.84 -3.27 -3.40
CA SER A 36 -5.68 -4.04 -2.94
C SER A 36 -5.92 -5.52 -3.22
N LEU A 37 -4.90 -6.17 -3.75
CA LEU A 37 -4.83 -7.61 -3.97
C LEU A 37 -3.60 -8.11 -3.22
N TYR A 38 -3.77 -9.03 -2.29
CA TYR A 38 -2.65 -9.67 -1.61
C TYR A 38 -2.98 -11.13 -1.34
N ALA A 39 -1.95 -11.93 -1.06
CA ALA A 39 -2.12 -13.32 -0.69
C ALA A 39 -1.26 -13.64 0.53
N ASP A 40 -1.84 -14.30 1.51
CA ASP A 40 -1.07 -14.92 2.60
C ASP A 40 -0.67 -16.31 2.16
N ILE A 41 0.63 -16.52 1.99
CA ILE A 41 1.21 -17.78 1.56
C ILE A 41 2.13 -18.26 2.67
N SER A 42 1.83 -19.42 3.26
CA SER A 42 2.61 -19.96 4.37
C SER A 42 2.91 -21.44 4.18
N GLY A 43 4.09 -21.85 4.65
CA GLY A 43 4.46 -23.25 4.89
C GLY A 43 4.82 -23.47 6.36
N ILE A 44 5.50 -24.56 6.66
CA ILE A 44 5.85 -25.00 8.03
C ILE A 44 6.56 -23.90 8.84
N ASN A 45 7.55 -23.22 8.25
CA ASN A 45 8.39 -22.26 8.93
C ASN A 45 8.60 -20.96 8.14
N TRP A 46 7.75 -20.69 7.15
CA TRP A 46 7.88 -19.50 6.33
C TRP A 46 6.52 -18.90 5.99
N PHE A 47 6.51 -17.59 5.78
CA PHE A 47 5.35 -16.81 5.41
C PHE A 47 5.76 -15.74 4.40
N ILE A 48 4.97 -15.54 3.35
CA ILE A 48 5.15 -14.50 2.35
C ILE A 48 3.79 -13.85 2.06
N ARG A 49 3.78 -12.52 1.96
CA ARG A 49 2.65 -11.72 1.52
C ARG A 49 3.08 -10.73 0.43
N PRO A 50 2.92 -11.07 -0.86
CA PRO A 50 2.93 -10.06 -1.91
C PRO A 50 1.65 -9.23 -1.84
N GLU A 51 1.76 -7.93 -2.07
CA GLU A 51 0.62 -7.01 -2.16
C GLU A 51 0.76 -6.14 -3.42
N PHE A 52 -0.29 -6.12 -4.24
CA PHE A 52 -0.50 -5.12 -5.27
C PHE A 52 -1.59 -4.16 -4.81
N ARG A 53 -1.32 -2.85 -4.89
CA ARG A 53 -2.31 -1.80 -4.63
C ARG A 53 -2.40 -0.88 -5.83
N TYR A 54 -3.62 -0.54 -6.23
CA TYR A 54 -3.86 0.52 -7.20
C TYR A 54 -4.73 1.60 -6.56
N ILE A 55 -4.22 2.84 -6.61
CA ILE A 55 -4.84 4.03 -6.04
C ILE A 55 -5.27 4.88 -7.23
N TYR A 56 -6.55 5.20 -7.30
CA TYR A 56 -7.11 6.01 -8.37
C TYR A 56 -6.67 7.47 -8.22
N SER A 57 -6.86 8.26 -9.29
CA SER A 57 -6.60 9.70 -9.23
C SER A 57 -7.45 10.40 -8.17
N GLY A 58 -6.88 11.44 -7.58
CA GLY A 58 -7.54 12.28 -6.60
C GLY A 58 -8.43 13.34 -7.25
N ASN A 59 -9.47 13.77 -6.54
CA ASN A 59 -10.27 14.92 -6.95
C ASN A 59 -9.47 16.21 -6.76
N LYS A 60 -9.58 17.13 -7.72
CA LYS A 60 -9.02 18.47 -7.66
C LYS A 60 -9.65 19.29 -6.54
N GLY A 61 -8.82 20.01 -5.78
CA GLY A 61 -9.28 20.95 -4.75
C GLY A 61 -9.54 22.36 -5.20
N LEU A 62 -10.21 23.11 -4.32
CA LEU A 62 -10.39 24.55 -4.48
C LEU A 62 -9.01 25.22 -4.50
N GLY A 63 -8.71 25.93 -5.58
CA GLY A 63 -7.41 26.58 -5.78
C GLY A 63 -6.32 25.65 -6.31
N GLU A 64 -6.60 24.35 -6.50
CA GLU A 64 -5.67 23.47 -7.21
C GLU A 64 -5.86 23.62 -8.73
N VAL A 65 -4.80 23.43 -9.50
CA VAL A 65 -4.85 23.47 -10.96
C VAL A 65 -4.95 22.06 -11.52
N THR A 66 -4.27 21.09 -10.90
CA THR A 66 -4.17 19.69 -11.37
C THR A 66 -4.85 18.67 -10.45
N THR A 67 -5.28 17.55 -11.02
CA THR A 67 -5.68 16.36 -10.26
C THR A 67 -4.44 15.57 -9.83
N THR A 68 -4.43 15.00 -8.62
CA THR A 68 -3.36 14.05 -8.24
C THR A 68 -3.47 12.81 -9.09
N GLU A 69 -2.35 12.40 -9.69
CA GLU A 69 -2.29 11.18 -10.49
C GLU A 69 -2.55 9.95 -9.61
N GLY A 70 -3.20 8.95 -10.23
CA GLY A 70 -3.28 7.61 -9.65
C GLY A 70 -1.93 6.91 -9.76
N TYR A 71 -1.73 5.88 -8.94
CA TYR A 71 -0.46 5.16 -8.90
C TYR A 71 -0.67 3.71 -8.46
N LYS A 72 0.34 2.88 -8.71
CA LYS A 72 0.38 1.48 -8.29
C LYS A 72 1.57 1.21 -7.38
N LEU A 73 1.36 0.38 -6.37
CA LEU A 73 2.43 -0.07 -5.49
C LEU A 73 2.48 -1.59 -5.48
N PHE A 74 3.68 -2.13 -5.58
CA PHE A 74 3.96 -3.54 -5.30
C PHE A 74 4.80 -3.63 -4.03
N ASN A 75 4.29 -4.34 -3.04
CA ASN A 75 4.93 -4.53 -1.74
C ASN A 75 5.12 -6.04 -1.48
N LEU A 76 6.06 -6.36 -0.61
CA LEU A 76 6.33 -7.73 -0.20
C LEU A 76 6.64 -7.78 1.29
N TYR A 77 5.99 -8.68 2.01
CA TYR A 77 6.46 -9.12 3.31
C TYR A 77 6.90 -10.57 3.20
N ALA A 78 8.02 -10.93 3.82
CA ALA A 78 8.45 -12.31 3.99
C ALA A 78 8.98 -12.52 5.41
N GLN A 79 8.79 -13.72 5.94
CA GLN A 79 9.27 -14.12 7.25
C GLN A 79 9.65 -15.61 7.25
N TYR A 80 10.70 -15.94 7.98
CA TYR A 80 11.15 -17.31 8.21
C TYR A 80 11.38 -17.53 9.70
N GLN A 81 10.72 -18.53 10.27
CA GLN A 81 10.85 -18.95 11.66
C GLN A 81 12.05 -19.88 11.83
N LEU A 82 12.90 -19.54 12.79
CA LEU A 82 14.05 -20.34 13.24
C LEU A 82 13.64 -21.18 14.45
N GLU A 83 14.40 -22.25 14.71
CA GLU A 83 14.13 -23.24 15.78
C GLU A 83 14.20 -22.68 17.22
N ASN A 84 14.77 -21.48 17.42
CA ASN A 84 15.04 -20.89 18.74
C ASN A 84 14.10 -19.72 19.09
N ASP A 85 12.83 -19.76 18.68
CA ASP A 85 11.86 -18.67 18.83
C ASP A 85 12.28 -17.35 18.15
N TRP A 86 13.20 -17.42 17.20
CA TRP A 86 13.60 -16.28 16.38
C TRP A 86 12.91 -16.32 15.02
N SER A 87 12.72 -15.15 14.41
CA SER A 87 12.24 -15.01 13.04
C SER A 87 13.11 -14.01 12.30
N LEU A 88 13.53 -14.36 11.08
CA LEU A 88 14.05 -13.41 10.09
C LEU A 88 12.87 -12.83 9.32
N PHE A 89 12.88 -11.54 9.03
CA PHE A 89 11.85 -10.94 8.19
C PHE A 89 12.42 -9.93 7.20
N LEU A 90 11.71 -9.79 6.08
CA LEU A 90 11.99 -8.84 5.02
C LEU A 90 10.71 -8.08 4.67
N LYS A 91 10.82 -6.75 4.56
CA LYS A 91 9.77 -5.85 4.10
C LYS A 91 10.26 -5.09 2.88
N GLY A 92 9.69 -5.38 1.72
CA GLY A 92 9.83 -4.57 0.51
C GLY A 92 8.65 -3.62 0.38
N TYR A 93 8.92 -2.33 0.22
CA TYR A 93 7.92 -1.30 -0.05
C TYR A 93 8.21 -0.61 -1.38
N ASN A 94 7.15 -0.38 -2.17
CA ASN A 94 7.24 0.26 -3.49
C ASN A 94 8.33 -0.39 -4.37
N LEU A 95 8.29 -1.70 -4.51
CA LEU A 95 9.34 -2.49 -5.15
C LEU A 95 9.52 -2.18 -6.65
N THR A 96 8.53 -1.55 -7.29
CA THR A 96 8.61 -1.06 -8.67
C THR A 96 9.17 0.36 -8.78
N ASN A 97 9.52 1.00 -7.66
CA ASN A 97 10.01 2.37 -7.58
C ASN A 97 9.07 3.39 -8.26
N GLU A 98 7.77 3.23 -8.05
CA GLU A 98 6.75 4.15 -8.57
C GLU A 98 6.91 5.53 -7.91
N LEU A 99 7.04 6.59 -8.71
CA LEU A 99 6.92 7.96 -8.21
C LEU A 99 5.45 8.29 -7.99
N ALA A 100 5.08 8.59 -6.75
CA ALA A 100 3.69 8.82 -6.39
C ALA A 100 3.56 9.95 -5.36
N PHE A 101 2.38 10.57 -5.35
CA PHE A 101 2.08 11.68 -4.47
C PHE A 101 0.77 11.47 -3.73
N SER A 102 0.69 11.97 -2.50
CA SER A 102 -0.55 11.86 -1.72
C SER A 102 -1.60 12.85 -2.23
N ALA A 103 -2.78 12.32 -2.61
CA ALA A 103 -3.95 13.14 -2.93
C ALA A 103 -4.49 13.93 -1.73
N THR A 104 -4.12 13.57 -0.50
CA THR A 104 -4.53 14.29 0.72
C THR A 104 -3.65 15.51 1.01
N THR A 105 -2.57 15.71 0.26
CA THR A 105 -1.67 16.85 0.39
C THR A 105 -2.09 17.98 -0.54
N VAL A 106 -2.00 19.23 -0.06
CA VAL A 106 -2.24 20.43 -0.86
C VAL A 106 -1.23 20.52 -2.02
N GLU A 107 -1.69 20.89 -3.21
CA GLU A 107 -0.84 20.94 -4.42
C GLU A 107 0.48 21.72 -4.22
N ALA A 108 0.44 22.84 -3.50
CA ALA A 108 1.61 23.68 -3.23
C ALA A 108 2.79 22.95 -2.55
N VAL A 109 2.52 21.87 -1.83
CA VAL A 109 3.54 21.06 -1.14
C VAL A 109 3.68 19.67 -1.76
N ARG A 110 2.64 19.16 -2.42
CA ARG A 110 2.54 17.80 -2.93
C ARG A 110 3.78 17.39 -3.71
N TYR A 111 4.23 18.21 -4.64
CA TYR A 111 5.36 17.89 -5.52
C TYR A 111 6.74 17.96 -4.86
N PHE A 112 6.83 18.49 -3.64
CA PHE A 112 8.05 18.50 -2.83
C PHE A 112 8.08 17.37 -1.79
N ALA A 113 6.97 16.65 -1.62
CA ALA A 113 6.82 15.58 -0.65
C ALA A 113 6.27 14.30 -1.32
N PRO A 114 7.05 13.66 -2.21
CA PRO A 114 6.67 12.38 -2.78
C PRO A 114 6.50 11.32 -1.69
N LEU A 115 5.70 10.29 -2.00
CA LEU A 115 5.69 9.07 -1.18
C LEU A 115 7.08 8.43 -1.18
N PRO A 116 7.42 7.61 -0.16
CA PRO A 116 8.69 6.93 -0.13
C PRO A 116 8.92 6.12 -1.41
N GLY A 117 10.14 6.17 -1.94
CA GLY A 117 10.56 5.37 -3.08
C GLY A 117 10.73 3.89 -2.70
N GLN A 118 11.37 3.14 -3.60
CA GLN A 118 11.72 1.74 -3.33
C GLN A 118 12.56 1.63 -2.05
N SER A 119 12.13 0.75 -1.14
CA SER A 119 12.89 0.46 0.08
C SER A 119 12.75 -1.00 0.49
N VAL A 120 13.81 -1.50 1.16
CA VAL A 120 13.88 -2.84 1.72
C VAL A 120 14.35 -2.73 3.17
N LEU A 121 13.64 -3.37 4.07
CA LEU A 121 14.00 -3.50 5.48
C LEU A 121 14.13 -4.98 5.83
N ILE A 122 15.26 -5.34 6.42
CA ILE A 122 15.55 -6.70 6.89
C ILE A 122 15.76 -6.63 8.39
N GLY A 123 15.22 -7.60 9.12
CA GLY A 123 15.41 -7.65 10.56
C GLY A 123 15.19 -9.02 11.16
N VAL A 124 15.45 -9.09 12.46
CA VAL A 124 15.23 -10.27 13.29
C VAL A 124 14.24 -9.95 14.41
N LYS A 125 13.43 -10.91 14.81
CA LYS A 125 12.49 -10.81 15.94
C LYS A 125 12.68 -12.02 16.84
N LYS A 126 12.64 -11.84 18.15
CA LYS A 126 12.58 -12.92 19.14
C LYS A 126 11.18 -12.94 19.76
N PHE A 127 10.54 -14.09 19.77
CA PHE A 127 9.31 -14.33 20.51
C PHE A 127 9.68 -14.81 21.93
N PHE A 128 8.92 -14.36 22.92
CA PHE A 128 9.11 -14.66 24.35
C PHE A 128 7.80 -15.14 24.97
#